data_AF-A0A9E3NPC7-F1
#
_entry.id   AF-A0A9E3NPC7-F1
#
_cell.length_a   1.000
_cell.length_b   1.000
_cell.length_c   1.000
_cell.angle_alpha   90.00
_cell.angle_beta   90.00
_cell.angle_gamma   90.00
#
_symmetry.space_group_name_H-M   'P 1'
#
loop_
_entity.id
_entity.type
_entity.pdbx_description
1 polymer ?
#
loop_
_entity_poly.entity_id
_entity_poly.type
_entity_poly.pdbx_seq_one_letter_code
_entity_poly.pdbx_strand_id
1 'polypeptide(L)'
;MRQRTAFVLVTAATCLGVARDAPASVSVALSLDDLARDATVIAKVTPVARASAWQGSRIVTTTRLRIDGAVAGSPPAREVEVRTLGGIVGGIGQIAEGEPSFLVGEPSLVFLASRGSWMTVVGRAQGQLLLTKKGGVDVVRVRNVGALVRRRAAGPLLPPGKPVTELDGAPADAVARDAARAWEATHAR
;
A
#
# COMPACT_ATOMS: atom_id res chain seq x y z
N MET A 1 57.95 42.20 25.52
CA MET A 1 58.27 43.02 24.33
C MET A 1 57.57 42.39 23.12
N ARG A 2 56.55 43.08 22.61
CA ARG A 2 55.99 43.05 21.24
C ARG A 2 55.24 41.81 20.70
N GLN A 3 53.92 41.95 20.80
CA GLN A 3 52.83 41.52 19.90
C GLN A 3 53.22 41.27 18.44
N ARG A 4 52.64 40.21 17.86
CA ARG A 4 52.05 40.25 16.51
C ARG A 4 50.75 39.45 16.49
N THR A 5 49.66 40.19 16.55
CA THR A 5 48.30 39.79 16.17
C THR A 5 48.31 39.28 14.73
N ALA A 6 47.81 38.05 14.51
CA ALA A 6 47.42 37.58 13.20
C ALA A 6 45.96 37.14 13.29
N PHE A 7 45.08 38.04 12.88
CA PHE A 7 43.67 37.81 12.69
C PHE A 7 43.53 36.92 11.45
N VAL A 8 43.19 35.64 11.63
CA VAL A 8 42.85 34.76 10.49
C VAL A 8 41.34 34.53 10.53
N LEU A 9 40.64 35.36 9.76
CA LEU A 9 39.31 35.10 9.25
C LEU A 9 39.41 33.89 8.30
N VAL A 10 38.96 32.71 8.73
CA VAL A 10 38.69 31.59 7.81
C VAL A 10 37.18 31.42 7.69
N THR A 11 36.66 32.13 6.70
CA THR A 11 35.60 31.70 5.77
C THR A 11 34.64 30.61 6.27
N ALA A 12 33.44 31.05 6.68
CA ALA A 12 32.23 30.24 6.60
C ALA A 12 31.95 29.94 5.12
N ALA A 13 32.60 28.89 4.60
CA ALA A 13 32.39 28.40 3.24
C ALA A 13 30.99 27.78 3.17
N THR A 14 30.09 28.60 2.66
CA THR A 14 28.71 28.35 2.30
C THR A 14 28.59 27.04 1.52
N CYS A 15 28.20 25.97 2.21
CA CYS A 15 27.63 24.79 1.57
C CYS A 15 26.23 25.14 1.05
N LEU A 16 26.12 26.05 0.07
CA LEU A 16 24.98 26.06 -0.85
C LEU A 16 25.15 24.84 -1.75
N GLY A 17 24.90 23.67 -1.16
CA GLY A 17 24.70 22.46 -1.92
C GLY A 17 23.57 22.74 -2.89
N VAL A 18 23.88 22.67 -4.18
CA VAL A 18 22.88 22.60 -5.24
C VAL A 18 21.97 21.44 -4.85
N ALA A 19 20.78 21.73 -4.34
CA ALA A 19 19.80 20.73 -3.98
C ALA A 19 19.42 20.01 -5.27
N ARG A 20 20.13 18.91 -5.57
CA ARG A 20 19.71 18.02 -6.63
C ARG A 20 18.35 17.51 -6.20
N ASP A 21 17.34 17.68 -7.06
CA ASP A 21 16.05 17.05 -6.88
C ASP A 21 16.30 15.56 -6.66
N ALA A 22 16.28 15.14 -5.40
CA ALA A 22 16.17 13.73 -5.09
C ALA A 22 14.76 13.36 -5.54
N PRO A 23 14.59 12.42 -6.49
CA PRO A 23 13.27 11.96 -6.86
C PRO A 23 12.65 11.28 -5.63
N ALA A 24 11.95 12.06 -4.82
CA ALA A 24 11.16 11.56 -3.71
C ALA A 24 9.87 11.01 -4.31
N SER A 25 9.71 9.69 -4.27
CA SER A 25 8.44 9.08 -4.65
C SER A 25 7.41 9.40 -3.57
N VAL A 26 6.43 10.24 -3.92
CA VAL A 26 5.32 10.60 -3.03
C VAL A 26 4.13 9.69 -3.32
N SER A 27 3.55 9.11 -2.28
CA SER A 27 2.30 8.34 -2.39
C SER A 27 1.09 9.25 -2.15
N VAL A 28 0.07 9.13 -3.00
CA VAL A 28 -1.17 9.91 -2.90
C VAL A 28 -2.24 9.08 -2.19
N ALA A 29 -3.05 9.74 -1.36
CA ALA A 29 -4.21 9.10 -0.74
C ALA A 29 -5.24 8.66 -1.78
N LEU A 30 -5.62 7.38 -1.75
CA LEU A 30 -6.58 6.76 -2.66
C LEU A 30 -7.94 6.58 -1.99
N SER A 31 -9.00 6.68 -2.79
CA SER A 31 -10.37 6.33 -2.39
C SER A 31 -10.72 4.89 -2.78
N LEU A 32 -11.85 4.38 -2.29
CA LEU A 32 -12.38 3.08 -2.76
C LEU A 32 -12.62 3.09 -4.27
N ASP A 33 -13.09 4.20 -4.84
CA ASP A 33 -13.31 4.34 -6.29
C ASP A 33 -12.00 4.26 -7.07
N ASP A 34 -10.92 4.83 -6.53
CA ASP A 34 -9.59 4.73 -7.15
C ASP A 34 -9.07 3.29 -7.15
N LEU A 35 -9.22 2.59 -6.02
CA LEU A 35 -8.79 1.20 -5.91
C LEU A 35 -9.65 0.26 -6.75
N ALA A 36 -10.96 0.46 -6.73
CA ALA A 36 -11.91 -0.38 -7.45
C ALA A 36 -11.72 -0.26 -8.97
N ARG A 37 -11.46 0.96 -9.48
CA ARG A 37 -11.22 1.22 -10.90
C ARG A 37 -10.09 0.38 -11.49
N ASP A 38 -9.00 0.19 -10.73
CA ASP A 38 -7.81 -0.53 -11.20
C ASP A 38 -7.84 -2.02 -10.80
N ALA A 39 -8.82 -2.45 -9.99
CA ALA A 39 -8.93 -3.82 -9.52
C ALA A 39 -9.67 -4.70 -10.51
N THR A 40 -9.08 -5.85 -10.86
CA THR A 40 -9.77 -6.91 -11.60
C THR A 40 -10.62 -7.80 -10.68
N VAL A 41 -10.24 -7.89 -9.41
CA VAL A 41 -10.90 -8.69 -8.38
C VAL A 41 -10.84 -7.96 -7.05
N ILE A 42 -11.95 -7.94 -6.31
CA ILE A 42 -12.00 -7.52 -4.91
C ILE A 42 -12.46 -8.72 -4.11
N ALA A 43 -11.72 -9.12 -3.07
CA ALA A 43 -12.04 -10.34 -2.33
C ALA A 43 -11.67 -10.25 -0.84
N LYS A 44 -12.44 -10.96 -0.02
CA LYS A 44 -11.99 -11.37 1.32
C LYS A 44 -11.05 -12.56 1.15
N VAL A 45 -9.86 -12.45 1.74
CA VAL A 45 -8.81 -13.45 1.60
C VAL A 45 -8.16 -13.76 2.94
N THR A 46 -7.63 -14.96 3.07
CA THR A 46 -6.80 -15.39 4.20
C THR A 46 -5.44 -15.84 3.68
N PRO A 47 -4.33 -15.21 4.08
CA PRO A 47 -2.99 -15.66 3.71
C PRO A 47 -2.70 -17.03 4.36
N VAL A 48 -2.33 -18.02 3.55
CA VAL A 48 -2.08 -19.40 4.02
C VAL A 48 -0.61 -19.77 4.07
N ALA A 49 0.23 -19.10 3.26
CA ALA A 49 1.67 -19.28 3.27
C ALA A 49 2.36 -18.00 2.80
N ARG A 50 3.57 -17.76 3.29
CA ARG A 50 4.46 -16.70 2.79
C ARG A 50 5.90 -17.17 2.76
N ALA A 51 6.65 -16.74 1.75
CA ALA A 51 8.08 -17.00 1.65
C ALA A 51 8.78 -15.78 1.07
N SER A 52 9.91 -15.40 1.66
CA SER A 52 10.75 -14.30 1.19
C SER A 52 12.02 -14.85 0.55
N ALA A 53 12.45 -14.24 -0.55
CA ALA A 53 13.70 -14.60 -1.23
C ALA A 53 14.37 -13.36 -1.80
N TRP A 54 15.70 -13.41 -1.93
CA TRP A 54 16.44 -12.40 -2.68
C TRP A 54 16.11 -12.50 -4.17
N GLN A 55 15.82 -11.35 -4.78
CA GLN A 55 15.72 -11.18 -6.23
C GLN A 55 16.59 -10.00 -6.63
N GLY A 56 17.83 -10.30 -7.03
CA GLY A 56 18.86 -9.27 -7.18
C GLY A 56 19.18 -8.63 -5.82
N SER A 57 19.16 -7.30 -5.75
CA SER A 57 19.48 -6.51 -4.55
C SER A 57 18.30 -6.26 -3.61
N ARG A 58 17.14 -6.87 -3.84
CA ARG A 58 15.93 -6.68 -3.03
C ARG A 58 15.32 -8.01 -2.60
N ILE A 59 14.74 -8.03 -1.41
CA ILE A 59 13.91 -9.12 -0.93
C ILE A 59 12.51 -8.96 -1.52
N VAL A 60 11.96 -10.05 -2.04
CA VAL A 60 10.57 -10.15 -2.49
C VAL A 60 9.88 -11.22 -1.66
N THR A 61 8.71 -10.90 -1.11
CA THR A 61 7.86 -11.84 -0.40
C THR A 61 6.72 -12.29 -1.30
N THR A 62 6.64 -13.60 -1.53
CA THR A 62 5.49 -14.23 -2.20
C THR A 62 4.55 -14.74 -1.12
N THR A 63 3.29 -14.33 -1.20
CA THR A 63 2.22 -14.74 -0.29
C THR A 63 1.15 -15.46 -1.06
N ARG A 64 0.78 -16.66 -0.61
CA ARG A 64 -0.37 -17.39 -1.14
C ARG A 64 -1.61 -17.02 -0.35
N LEU A 65 -2.60 -16.48 -1.06
CA LEU A 65 -3.86 -15.99 -0.50
C LEU A 65 -4.97 -16.96 -0.88
N ARG A 66 -5.65 -17.53 0.11
CA ARG A 66 -6.88 -18.28 -0.09
C ARG A 66 -8.04 -17.30 -0.21
N ILE A 67 -8.81 -17.40 -1.27
CA ILE A 67 -10.01 -16.59 -1.49
C ILE A 67 -11.14 -17.15 -0.62
N ASP A 68 -11.58 -16.37 0.37
CA ASP A 68 -12.72 -16.72 1.24
C ASP A 68 -14.05 -16.38 0.57
N GLY A 69 -14.09 -15.29 -0.20
CA GLY A 69 -15.25 -14.86 -0.94
C GLY A 69 -14.92 -13.69 -1.86
N ALA A 70 -15.44 -13.74 -3.09
CA ALA A 70 -15.35 -12.63 -4.03
C ALA A 70 -16.39 -11.56 -3.64
N VAL A 71 -15.93 -10.31 -3.55
CA VAL A 71 -16.78 -9.13 -3.37
C VAL A 71 -17.14 -8.55 -4.74
N ALA A 72 -16.18 -8.51 -5.66
CA ALA A 72 -16.38 -8.11 -7.05
C ALA A 72 -15.36 -8.79 -7.98
N GLY A 73 -15.71 -8.93 -9.26
CA GLY A 73 -14.91 -9.65 -10.24
C GLY A 73 -14.89 -11.17 -10.03
N SER A 74 -14.14 -11.87 -10.88
CA SER A 74 -13.99 -13.33 -10.82
C SER A 74 -12.53 -13.72 -10.53
N PRO A 75 -12.22 -14.25 -9.34
CA PRO A 75 -10.89 -14.76 -9.03
C PRO A 75 -10.52 -15.92 -9.98
N PRO A 76 -9.28 -15.98 -10.50
CA PRO A 76 -8.87 -17.03 -11.44
C PRO A 76 -8.72 -18.40 -10.78
N ALA A 77 -8.61 -18.45 -9.45
CA ALA A 77 -8.46 -19.67 -8.68
C ALA A 77 -8.90 -19.45 -7.22
N ARG A 78 -9.07 -20.56 -6.48
CA ARG A 78 -9.36 -20.54 -5.03
C ARG A 78 -8.18 -20.04 -4.19
N GLU A 79 -6.96 -20.16 -4.71
CA GLU A 79 -5.76 -19.57 -4.14
C GLU A 79 -5.00 -18.79 -5.21
N VAL A 80 -4.51 -17.62 -4.85
CA VAL A 80 -3.73 -16.75 -5.73
C VAL A 80 -2.42 -16.35 -5.06
N GLU A 81 -1.38 -16.15 -5.86
CA GLU A 81 -0.11 -15.62 -5.36
C GLU A 81 -0.06 -14.10 -5.50
N VAL A 82 0.40 -13.43 -4.45
CA VAL A 82 0.71 -12.01 -4.44
C VAL A 82 2.17 -11.81 -4.09
N ARG A 83 2.84 -10.92 -4.83
CA ARG A 83 4.24 -10.56 -4.58
C ARG A 83 4.33 -9.14 -4.02
N THR A 84 5.06 -8.99 -2.93
CA THR A 84 5.33 -7.69 -2.28
C THR A 84 6.82 -7.50 -2.10
N LEU A 85 7.27 -6.24 -2.09
CA LEU A 85 8.65 -5.89 -1.80
C LEU A 85 8.95 -5.93 -0.29
N GLY A 86 10.17 -6.33 0.05
CA GLY A 86 10.61 -6.51 1.43
C GLY A 86 10.32 -7.92 1.95
N GLY A 87 10.64 -8.15 3.22
CA GLY A 87 10.58 -9.45 3.88
C GLY A 87 11.81 -9.73 4.72
N ILE A 88 11.96 -11.00 5.13
CA ILE A 88 13.09 -11.44 5.95
C ILE A 88 13.68 -12.70 5.31
N VAL A 89 14.98 -12.69 5.02
CA VAL A 89 15.72 -13.85 4.53
C VAL A 89 16.89 -14.13 5.47
N GLY A 90 16.86 -15.29 6.15
CA GLY A 90 17.80 -15.57 7.24
C GLY A 90 17.65 -14.54 8.36
N GLY A 91 18.72 -13.79 8.66
CA GLY A 91 18.72 -12.71 9.66
C GLY A 91 18.54 -11.30 9.08
N ILE A 92 18.38 -11.14 7.76
CA ILE A 92 18.30 -9.83 7.11
C ILE A 92 16.84 -9.48 6.83
N GLY A 93 16.38 -8.37 7.42
CA GLY A 93 15.07 -7.78 7.14
C GLY A 93 15.18 -6.59 6.18
N GLN A 94 14.29 -6.52 5.20
CA GLN A 94 14.09 -5.37 4.34
C GLN A 94 12.64 -4.89 4.46
N ILE A 95 12.47 -3.61 4.78
CA ILE A 95 11.16 -2.96 4.85
C ILE A 95 11.00 -2.09 3.60
N ALA A 96 9.88 -2.27 2.90
CA ALA A 96 9.46 -1.38 1.82
C ALA A 96 8.25 -0.57 2.29
N GLU A 97 8.46 0.73 2.53
CA GLU A 97 7.39 1.63 2.96
C GLU A 97 6.24 1.69 1.95
N GLY A 98 5.00 1.70 2.43
CA GLY A 98 3.80 1.72 1.58
C GLY A 98 3.46 0.38 0.94
N GLU A 99 4.16 -0.70 1.27
CA GLU A 99 3.94 -2.03 0.68
C GLU A 99 2.96 -2.88 1.52
N PRO A 100 2.06 -3.67 0.89
CA PRO A 100 1.18 -4.57 1.63
C PRO A 100 2.00 -5.58 2.46
N SER A 101 1.50 -5.89 3.65
CA SER A 101 2.12 -6.88 4.53
C SER A 101 1.05 -7.83 5.04
N PHE A 102 1.15 -9.07 4.55
CA PHE A 102 0.24 -10.15 4.92
C PHE A 102 0.78 -10.92 6.12
N LEU A 103 -0.12 -11.16 7.07
CA LEU A 103 0.11 -12.04 8.21
C LEU A 103 -0.63 -13.34 7.95
N VAL A 104 0.06 -14.47 8.06
CA VAL A 104 -0.54 -15.79 7.83
C VAL A 104 -1.66 -16.01 8.83
N GLY A 105 -2.83 -16.43 8.34
CA GLY A 105 -4.04 -16.65 9.14
C GLY A 105 -4.89 -15.40 9.38
N GLU A 106 -4.40 -14.20 9.07
CA GLU A 106 -5.12 -12.95 9.33
C GLU A 106 -5.91 -12.50 8.09
N PRO A 107 -7.26 -12.51 8.14
CA PRO A 107 -8.08 -12.21 6.98
C PRO A 107 -7.98 -10.74 6.58
N SER A 108 -8.08 -10.45 5.29
CA SER A 108 -8.05 -9.09 4.73
C SER A 108 -9.08 -8.95 3.61
N LEU A 109 -9.65 -7.75 3.44
CA LEU A 109 -10.30 -7.34 2.20
C LEU A 109 -9.23 -6.73 1.28
N VAL A 110 -9.08 -7.26 0.06
CA VAL A 110 -7.97 -6.90 -0.82
C VAL A 110 -8.45 -6.57 -2.23
N PHE A 111 -7.87 -5.52 -2.80
CA PHE A 111 -8.05 -5.09 -4.18
C PHE A 111 -6.91 -5.64 -5.02
N LEU A 112 -7.20 -6.53 -5.96
CA LEU A 112 -6.22 -7.28 -6.74
C LEU A 112 -6.32 -6.95 -8.22
N ALA A 113 -5.16 -6.81 -8.85
CA ALA A 113 -5.02 -6.73 -10.30
C ALA A 113 -4.14 -7.88 -10.82
N SER A 114 -4.53 -8.48 -11.93
CA SER A 114 -3.75 -9.54 -12.57
C SER A 114 -2.45 -9.00 -13.17
N ARG A 115 -1.35 -9.74 -12.98
CA ARG A 115 -0.02 -9.50 -13.57
C ARG A 115 0.49 -10.79 -14.20
N GLY A 116 -0.31 -11.38 -15.08
CA GLY A 116 0.01 -12.65 -15.73
C GLY A 116 -0.20 -13.82 -14.77
N SER A 117 0.88 -14.42 -14.28
CA SER A 117 0.82 -15.61 -13.42
C SER A 117 0.67 -15.32 -11.92
N TRP A 118 0.75 -14.05 -11.50
CA TRP A 118 0.50 -13.63 -10.12
C TRP A 118 -0.40 -12.40 -10.06
N MET A 119 -0.91 -12.10 -8.88
CA MET A 119 -1.69 -10.90 -8.58
C MET A 119 -0.81 -9.83 -7.92
N THR A 120 -1.17 -8.56 -8.13
CA THR A 120 -0.64 -7.44 -7.35
C THR A 120 -1.75 -6.80 -6.54
N VAL A 121 -1.42 -6.21 -5.39
CA VAL A 121 -2.35 -5.37 -4.64
C VAL A 121 -2.41 -4.00 -5.30
N VAL A 122 -3.61 -3.56 -5.66
CA VAL A 122 -3.87 -2.23 -6.21
C VAL A 122 -3.59 -1.18 -5.14
N GLY A 123 -2.93 -0.07 -5.50
CA GLY A 123 -2.63 0.99 -4.53
C GLY A 123 -1.65 0.58 -3.42
N ARG A 124 -0.93 -0.54 -3.58
CA ARG A 124 0.02 -1.08 -2.61
C ARG A 124 -0.67 -1.29 -1.25
N ALA A 125 -0.08 -0.85 -0.13
CA ALA A 125 -0.66 -1.05 1.21
C ALA A 125 -2.09 -0.49 1.36
N GLN A 126 -2.47 0.53 0.58
CA GLN A 126 -3.82 1.11 0.63
C GLN A 126 -4.90 0.12 0.15
N GLY A 127 -4.55 -0.83 -0.72
CA GLY A 127 -5.48 -1.86 -1.22
C GLY A 127 -5.56 -3.12 -0.37
N GLN A 128 -4.91 -3.16 0.79
CA GLN A 128 -5.04 -4.23 1.77
C GLN A 128 -5.68 -3.69 3.04
N LEU A 129 -6.90 -4.12 3.33
CA LEU A 129 -7.65 -3.76 4.53
C LEU A 129 -7.71 -4.97 5.46
N LEU A 130 -6.91 -4.98 6.52
CA LEU A 130 -6.89 -6.07 7.50
C LEU A 130 -8.25 -6.16 8.21
N LEU A 131 -8.80 -7.36 8.36
CA LEU A 131 -10.06 -7.57 9.05
C LEU A 131 -9.78 -8.01 10.49
N THR A 132 -10.32 -7.27 11.45
CA THR A 132 -10.16 -7.57 12.88
C THR A 132 -11.53 -7.56 13.57
N LYS A 133 -11.67 -8.26 14.70
CA LYS A 133 -12.92 -8.22 15.48
C LYS A 133 -12.90 -7.08 16.49
N LYS A 134 -13.96 -6.28 16.52
CA LYS A 134 -14.23 -5.26 17.55
C LYS A 134 -15.67 -5.40 18.02
N GLY A 135 -15.87 -5.78 19.29
CA GLY A 135 -17.21 -5.97 19.85
C GLY A 135 -18.04 -7.04 19.12
N GLY A 136 -17.39 -8.11 18.64
CA GLY A 136 -18.04 -9.19 17.87
C GLY A 136 -18.24 -8.91 16.38
N VAL A 137 -18.02 -7.66 15.93
CA VAL A 137 -18.17 -7.24 14.53
C VAL A 137 -16.81 -7.21 13.85
N ASP A 138 -16.73 -7.71 12.61
CA ASP A 138 -15.52 -7.58 11.79
C ASP A 138 -15.41 -6.11 11.30
N VAL A 139 -14.26 -5.47 11.56
CA VAL A 139 -13.94 -4.10 11.16
C VAL A 139 -12.65 -4.08 10.34
N VAL A 140 -12.52 -3.11 9.44
CA VAL A 140 -11.32 -2.93 8.63
C VAL A 140 -10.25 -2.16 9.40
N ARG A 141 -8.98 -2.48 9.16
CA ARG A 141 -7.80 -1.78 9.65
C ARG A 141 -6.88 -1.44 8.50
N VAL A 142 -6.47 -0.17 8.41
CA VAL A 142 -5.55 0.33 7.38
C VAL A 142 -4.16 0.40 8.00
N ARG A 143 -3.17 -0.25 7.37
CA ARG A 143 -1.82 -0.39 7.93
C ARG A 143 -0.76 -0.18 6.86
N ASN A 144 0.45 0.20 7.28
CA ASN A 144 1.65 0.25 6.43
C ASN A 144 1.53 1.16 5.20
N VAL A 145 0.62 2.14 5.21
CA VAL A 145 0.41 3.05 4.08
C VAL A 145 1.48 4.14 3.94
N GLY A 146 2.36 4.27 4.94
CA GLY A 146 3.38 5.32 5.00
C GLY A 146 2.77 6.72 5.07
N ALA A 147 3.57 7.73 4.73
CA ALA A 147 3.09 9.09 4.58
C ALA A 147 2.36 9.26 3.23
N LEU A 148 1.13 9.75 3.29
CA LEU A 148 0.31 10.03 2.11
C LEU A 148 0.10 11.52 1.95
N VAL A 149 0.28 12.01 0.73
CA VAL A 149 -0.09 13.37 0.37
C VAL A 149 -1.55 13.39 -0.09
N ARG A 150 -2.30 14.39 0.36
CA ARG A 150 -3.68 14.60 -0.08
C ARG A 150 -3.69 14.80 -1.59
N ARG A 151 -4.59 14.08 -2.27
CA ARG A 151 -4.83 14.33 -3.69
C ARG A 151 -5.39 15.75 -3.83
N ARG A 152 -4.63 16.64 -4.47
CA ARG A 152 -5.17 17.93 -4.89
C ARG A 152 -6.07 17.66 -6.09
N ALA A 153 -7.33 18.11 -6.02
CA ALA A 153 -8.19 18.09 -7.20
C ALA A 153 -7.53 18.93 -8.30
N ALA A 154 -7.18 18.30 -9.42
CA ALA A 154 -6.67 18.98 -10.59
C ALA A 154 -7.76 18.94 -11.67
N GLY A 155 -8.39 20.08 -11.94
CA GLY A 155 -9.42 20.23 -12.96
C GLY A 155 -10.85 19.90 -12.51
N PRO A 156 -11.82 19.92 -13.45
CA PRO A 156 -13.27 19.76 -13.18
C PRO A 156 -13.69 18.31 -12.85
N LEU A 157 -12.74 17.44 -12.49
CA LEU A 157 -13.05 16.08 -12.08
C LEU A 157 -13.79 16.10 -10.74
N LEU A 158 -14.70 15.13 -10.57
CA LEU A 158 -15.41 14.88 -9.32
C LEU A 158 -14.42 14.94 -8.13
N PRO A 159 -14.81 15.53 -7.00
CA PRO A 159 -13.96 15.54 -5.82
C PRO A 159 -13.53 14.10 -5.51
N PRO A 160 -12.25 13.86 -5.17
CA PRO A 160 -11.81 12.53 -4.85
C PRO A 160 -12.68 11.97 -3.71
N GLY A 161 -13.10 10.71 -3.84
CA GLY A 161 -13.80 10.03 -2.77
C GLY A 161 -13.00 10.05 -1.46
N LYS A 162 -13.66 9.73 -0.35
CA LYS A 162 -12.99 9.69 0.96
C LYS A 162 -11.75 8.78 0.90
N PRO A 163 -10.59 9.24 1.39
CA PRO A 163 -9.40 8.40 1.49
C PRO A 163 -9.67 7.10 2.25
N VAL A 164 -9.09 5.99 1.80
CA VAL A 164 -9.26 4.70 2.48
C VAL A 164 -8.76 4.72 3.92
N THR A 165 -7.79 5.58 4.26
CA THR A 165 -7.31 5.78 5.63
C THR A 165 -8.40 6.25 6.59
N GLU A 166 -9.46 6.91 6.11
CA GLU A 166 -10.59 7.32 6.92
C GLU A 166 -11.57 6.17 7.21
N LEU A 167 -11.37 5.00 6.59
CA LEU A 167 -12.19 3.81 6.82
C LEU A 167 -11.71 2.97 8.02
N ASP A 168 -10.58 3.31 8.67
CA ASP A 168 -10.06 2.52 9.80
C ASP A 168 -11.12 2.40 10.92
N GLY A 169 -11.44 1.17 11.29
CA GLY A 169 -12.48 0.86 12.27
C GLY A 169 -13.91 0.77 11.71
N ALA A 170 -14.12 1.03 10.42
CA ALA A 170 -15.43 0.86 9.79
C ALA A 170 -15.84 -0.62 9.69
N PRO A 171 -17.15 -0.94 9.72
CA PRO A 171 -17.63 -2.32 9.57
C PRO A 171 -17.21 -2.92 8.22
N ALA A 172 -16.62 -4.13 8.24
CA ALA A 172 -16.09 -4.79 7.07
C ALA A 172 -17.14 -5.01 5.98
N ASP A 173 -18.35 -5.42 6.34
CA ASP A 173 -19.44 -5.66 5.39
C ASP A 173 -19.91 -4.37 4.71
N ALA A 174 -19.87 -3.24 5.42
CA ALA A 174 -20.21 -1.94 4.82
C ALA A 174 -19.16 -1.55 3.78
N VAL A 175 -17.88 -1.66 4.13
CA VAL A 175 -16.75 -1.37 3.22
C VAL A 175 -16.77 -2.31 2.01
N ALA A 176 -17.07 -3.60 2.19
CA ALA A 176 -17.19 -4.55 1.08
C ALA A 176 -18.34 -4.19 0.13
N ARG A 177 -19.51 -3.79 0.66
CA ARG A 177 -20.64 -3.31 -0.18
C ARG A 177 -20.30 -2.03 -0.93
N ASP A 178 -19.62 -1.08 -0.29
CA ASP A 178 -19.18 0.15 -0.95
C ASP A 178 -18.16 -0.14 -2.05
N ALA A 179 -17.20 -1.03 -1.79
CA ALA A 179 -16.21 -1.46 -2.77
C ALA A 179 -16.85 -2.17 -3.97
N ALA A 180 -17.85 -3.03 -3.75
CA ALA A 180 -18.60 -3.69 -4.83
C ALA A 180 -19.31 -2.65 -5.72
N ARG A 181 -20.02 -1.68 -5.12
CA ARG A 181 -20.67 -0.59 -5.87
C ARG A 181 -19.68 0.25 -6.67
N ALA A 182 -18.54 0.60 -6.08
CA ALA A 182 -17.48 1.35 -6.75
C ALA A 182 -16.92 0.56 -7.95
N TRP A 183 -16.77 -0.75 -7.81
CA TRP A 183 -16.30 -1.63 -8.88
C TRP A 183 -17.30 -1.70 -10.04
N GLU A 184 -18.58 -1.94 -9.74
CA GLU A 184 -19.66 -1.95 -10.74
C GLU A 184 -19.72 -0.63 -11.51
N ALA A 185 -19.69 0.51 -10.81
CA ALA A 185 -19.73 1.84 -11.44
C ALA A 185 -18.54 2.11 -12.38
N THR A 186 -17.40 1.47 -12.14
CA THR A 186 -16.17 1.66 -12.94
C THR A 186 -16.02 0.64 -14.06
N HIS A 187 -16.68 -0.52 -13.96
CA HIS A 187 -16.56 -1.65 -14.89
C HIS A 187 -17.81 -1.91 -15.76
N ALA A 188 -18.91 -1.19 -15.53
CA ALA A 188 -20.14 -1.30 -16.33
C ALA A 188 -20.09 -0.63 -17.73
N ARG A 189 -18.91 -0.50 -18.35
CA ARG A 189 -18.73 0.10 -19.67
C ARG A 189 -18.25 -0.90 -20.71
#